data_AF-F1LC28-F1
#
_entry.id   AF-F1LC28-F1
#
_cell.length_a   1.000
_cell.length_b   1.000
_cell.length_c   1.000
_cell.angle_alpha   90.00
_cell.angle_beta   90.00
_cell.angle_gamma   90.00
#
_symmetry.space_group_name_H-M   'P 1'
#
loop_
_entity.id
_entity.type
_entity.pdbx_description
1 polymer ?
#
loop_
_entity_poly.entity_id
_entity_poly.type
_entity_poly.pdbx_seq_one_letter_code
_entity_poly.pdbx_strand_id
1 'polypeptide(L)'
;MALPVDGTSGIRVKIANEELWRQFHKHTTEMIVTKSGRKLFPKIEYQLEGLQPDANYALVLHIERVDDIRYKFTNGEWVAAGRADPRTPSRPIHHQDGISQSGKAWMRGVVCFDRVKLTNSTQDIGPNVSHTDFRCAFGDTNLTRKG
;
A
#
# COMPACT_ATOMS: atom_id res chain seq x y z
N MET A 1 -16.56 34.15 -12.26
CA MET A 1 -17.30 32.90 -11.95
C MET A 1 -16.24 31.83 -11.70
N ALA A 2 -15.85 31.64 -10.45
CA ALA A 2 -14.82 30.69 -10.07
C ALA A 2 -15.47 29.30 -9.88
N LEU A 3 -14.90 28.28 -10.51
CA LEU A 3 -15.29 26.89 -10.25
C LEU A 3 -14.78 26.50 -8.86
N PRO A 4 -15.56 25.80 -8.02
CA PRO A 4 -15.11 25.39 -6.71
C PRO A 4 -14.09 24.25 -6.84
N VAL A 5 -12.88 24.52 -6.38
CA VAL A 5 -11.84 23.54 -6.05
C VAL A 5 -12.14 22.96 -4.66
N ASP A 6 -13.12 22.06 -4.55
CA ASP A 6 -13.33 21.27 -3.32
C ASP A 6 -14.02 19.94 -3.66
N GLY A 7 -13.23 18.98 -4.18
CA GLY A 7 -13.72 17.65 -4.56
C GLY A 7 -13.40 16.53 -3.57
N THR A 8 -12.74 16.84 -2.45
CA THR A 8 -12.18 15.84 -1.50
C THR A 8 -12.55 16.11 -0.04
N SER A 9 -13.32 17.15 0.27
CA SER A 9 -13.73 17.50 1.63
C SER A 9 -14.66 16.43 2.21
N GLY A 10 -14.09 15.48 2.96
CA GLY A 10 -14.84 14.45 3.69
C GLY A 10 -14.43 13.01 3.40
N ILE A 11 -13.55 12.76 2.42
CA ILE A 11 -13.02 11.42 2.17
C ILE A 11 -12.16 10.99 3.37
N ARG A 12 -12.47 9.82 3.95
CA ARG A 12 -11.69 9.21 5.03
C ARG A 12 -11.31 7.79 4.66
N VAL A 13 -10.10 7.42 5.03
CA VAL A 13 -9.55 6.07 4.88
C VAL A 13 -9.07 5.62 6.26
N LYS A 14 -9.49 4.42 6.69
CA LYS A 14 -9.07 3.81 7.95
C LYS A 14 -8.51 2.43 7.69
N ILE A 15 -7.46 2.03 8.41
CA ILE A 15 -6.97 0.66 8.39
C ILE A 15 -8.00 -0.22 9.13
N ALA A 16 -8.58 -1.20 8.45
CA ALA A 16 -9.66 -2.00 9.04
C ALA A 16 -9.16 -2.95 10.14
N ASN A 17 -7.92 -3.42 10.01
CA ASN A 17 -7.25 -4.34 10.94
C ASN A 17 -6.15 -3.63 11.76
N GLU A 18 -6.42 -2.39 12.17
CA GLU A 18 -5.44 -1.51 12.82
C GLU A 18 -4.79 -2.12 14.06
N GLU A 19 -5.57 -2.81 14.91
CA GLU A 19 -5.04 -3.45 16.12
C GLU A 19 -3.98 -4.51 15.80
N LEU A 20 -4.21 -5.32 14.77
CA LEU A 20 -3.22 -6.31 14.33
C LEU A 20 -1.95 -5.63 13.80
N TRP A 21 -2.11 -4.55 13.02
CA TRP A 21 -0.97 -3.75 12.58
C TRP A 21 -0.20 -3.13 13.74
N ARG A 22 -0.88 -2.66 14.79
CA ARG A 22 -0.23 -2.12 16.00
C ARG A 22 0.59 -3.18 16.74
N GLN A 23 0.07 -4.41 16.86
CA GLN A 23 0.79 -5.53 17.45
C GLN A 23 2.06 -5.87 16.66
N PHE A 24 1.96 -5.94 15.33
CA PHE A 24 3.13 -6.17 14.47
C PHE A 24 4.13 -5.01 14.54
N HIS A 25 3.64 -3.77 14.55
CA HIS A 25 4.49 -2.58 14.62
C HIS A 25 5.31 -2.55 15.91
N LYS A 26 4.72 -2.95 17.06
CA LYS A 26 5.42 -3.06 18.35
C LYS A 26 6.67 -3.96 18.28
N HIS A 27 6.64 -4.98 17.43
CA HIS A 27 7.73 -5.94 17.26
C HIS A 27 8.60 -5.67 16.03
N THR A 28 8.51 -4.47 15.43
CA THR A 28 9.04 -4.20 14.09
C THR A 28 8.39 -5.08 13.04
N THR A 29 7.45 -4.54 12.28
CA THR A 29 6.82 -5.29 11.18
C THR A 29 7.87 -5.69 10.15
N GLU A 30 8.00 -6.99 9.91
CA GLU A 30 8.84 -7.58 8.89
C GLU A 30 7.97 -8.27 7.84
N MET A 31 8.39 -8.16 6.57
CA MET A 31 7.70 -8.78 5.45
C MET A 31 8.66 -9.72 4.72
N ILE A 32 8.19 -10.93 4.41
CA ILE A 32 8.99 -11.91 3.67
C ILE A 32 8.89 -11.61 2.18
N VAL A 33 10.04 -11.56 1.51
CA VAL A 33 10.15 -11.44 0.05
C VAL A 33 10.65 -12.76 -0.54
N THR A 34 10.06 -13.21 -1.63
CA THR A 34 10.48 -14.44 -2.33
C THR A 34 10.54 -14.20 -3.83
N LYS A 35 11.34 -15.00 -4.56
CA LYS A 35 11.43 -14.90 -6.03
C LYS A 35 10.08 -15.02 -6.75
N SER A 36 9.18 -15.87 -6.24
CA SER A 36 7.84 -16.11 -6.78
C SER A 36 6.76 -15.15 -6.27
N GLY A 37 7.14 -14.21 -5.39
CA GLY A 37 6.24 -13.29 -4.71
C GLY A 37 5.56 -13.92 -3.50
N ARG A 38 5.56 -13.20 -2.37
CA ARG A 38 4.85 -13.57 -1.13
C ARG A 38 3.78 -12.55 -0.80
N LYS A 39 2.59 -13.00 -0.40
CA LYS A 39 1.53 -12.11 0.09
C LYS A 39 1.95 -11.42 1.39
N LEU A 40 1.51 -10.19 1.59
CA LEU A 40 1.74 -9.45 2.83
C LEU A 40 0.98 -10.04 4.01
N PHE A 41 1.58 -9.92 5.20
CA PHE A 41 0.91 -10.17 6.47
C PHE A 41 1.44 -9.18 7.53
N PRO A 42 0.57 -8.43 8.23
CA PRO A 42 -0.89 -8.40 8.10
C PRO A 42 -1.36 -7.95 6.71
N LYS A 43 -2.62 -8.29 6.35
CA LYS A 43 -3.20 -7.87 5.07
C LYS A 43 -3.41 -6.35 5.07
N ILE A 44 -3.30 -5.73 3.90
CA ILE A 44 -3.62 -4.32 3.70
C ILE A 44 -5.12 -4.21 3.47
N GLU A 45 -5.83 -3.76 4.50
CA GLU A 45 -7.29 -3.66 4.52
C GLU A 45 -7.73 -2.25 4.92
N TYR A 46 -8.62 -1.66 4.14
CA TYR A 46 -9.10 -0.29 4.35
C TYR A 46 -10.61 -0.22 4.40
N GLN A 47 -11.12 0.64 5.28
CA GLN A 47 -12.50 1.10 5.24
C GLN A 47 -12.53 2.53 4.70
N LEU A 48 -13.40 2.76 3.72
CA LEU A 48 -13.53 4.02 3.00
C LEU A 48 -14.84 4.72 3.37
N GLU A 49 -14.79 6.03 3.55
CA GLU A 49 -15.94 6.87 3.83
C GLU A 49 -15.84 8.18 3.04
N GLY A 50 -16.97 8.83 2.75
CA GLY A 50 -17.01 10.17 2.15
C GLY A 50 -16.73 10.27 0.65
N LEU A 51 -16.64 9.14 -0.07
CA LEU A 51 -16.63 9.15 -1.54
C LEU A 51 -17.99 9.60 -2.08
N GLN A 52 -18.01 10.29 -3.23
CA GLN A 52 -19.25 10.62 -3.91
C GLN A 52 -19.90 9.33 -4.45
N PRO A 53 -21.13 8.97 -4.03
CA PRO A 53 -21.71 7.65 -4.30
C PRO A 53 -21.72 7.24 -5.78
N ASP A 54 -22.03 8.21 -6.66
CA ASP A 54 -22.23 7.97 -8.10
C ASP A 54 -21.00 8.30 -8.95
N ALA A 55 -19.93 8.83 -8.35
CA ALA A 55 -18.68 9.08 -9.05
C ALA A 55 -17.82 7.82 -9.13
N ASN A 56 -17.03 7.69 -10.20
CA ASN A 56 -16.12 6.58 -10.40
C ASN A 56 -14.73 6.86 -9.83
N TYR A 57 -14.19 5.89 -9.10
CA TYR A 57 -12.89 5.94 -8.46
C TYR A 57 -12.05 4.71 -8.80
N ALA A 58 -10.74 4.91 -8.85
CA ALA A 58 -9.76 3.84 -8.83
C ALA A 58 -9.04 3.84 -7.48
N LEU A 59 -8.75 2.64 -6.97
CA LEU A 59 -7.84 2.46 -5.83
C LEU A 59 -6.51 1.94 -6.31
N VAL A 60 -5.45 2.62 -5.88
CA VAL A 60 -4.07 2.30 -6.24
C VAL A 60 -3.23 2.26 -4.97
N LEU A 61 -2.51 1.17 -4.78
CA LEU A 61 -1.52 1.01 -3.72
C LEU A 61 -0.13 1.33 -4.28
N HIS A 62 0.60 2.17 -3.56
CA HIS A 62 2.02 2.40 -3.75
C HIS A 62 2.75 1.84 -2.53
N ILE A 63 3.84 1.11 -2.77
CA ILE A 63 4.74 0.64 -1.70
C ILE A 63 6.09 1.27 -1.97
N GLU A 64 6.58 2.05 -1.01
CA GLU A 64 7.84 2.79 -1.12
C GLU A 64 8.71 2.54 0.09
N ARG A 65 10.03 2.63 -0.11
CA ARG A 65 10.99 2.54 0.99
C ARG A 65 10.94 3.82 1.84
N VAL A 66 11.02 3.63 3.14
CA VAL A 66 10.96 4.74 4.12
C VAL A 66 12.22 5.59 4.10
N ASP A 67 13.38 4.95 3.98
CA ASP A 67 14.68 5.59 4.03
C ASP A 67 15.65 4.99 3.01
N ASP A 68 16.87 5.52 2.98
CA ASP A 68 17.96 5.08 2.10
C ASP A 68 19.02 4.28 2.88
N ILE A 69 18.61 3.58 3.95
CA ILE A 69 19.50 2.86 4.87
C ILE A 69 19.36 1.35 4.63
N ARG A 70 20.50 0.67 4.49
CA ARG A 70 20.54 -0.79 4.55
C ARG A 70 20.64 -1.20 6.01
N TYR A 71 19.74 -2.05 6.47
CA TYR A 71 19.74 -2.57 7.84
C TYR A 71 20.27 -4.00 7.87
N LYS A 72 20.87 -4.38 9.00
CA LYS A 72 21.19 -5.78 9.33
C LYS A 72 20.58 -6.13 10.69
N PHE A 73 20.09 -7.35 10.83
CA PHE A 73 19.64 -7.87 12.12
C PHE A 73 20.81 -8.56 12.83
N THR A 74 21.22 -8.04 13.99
CA THR A 74 22.33 -8.59 14.77
C THR A 74 22.01 -8.45 16.26
N ASN A 75 22.30 -9.50 17.04
CA ASN A 75 22.06 -9.53 18.48
C ASN A 75 20.62 -9.16 18.90
N GLY A 76 19.62 -9.54 18.10
CA GLY A 76 18.21 -9.26 18.40
C GLY A 76 17.74 -7.86 17.99
N GLU A 77 18.59 -7.06 17.35
CA GLU A 77 18.27 -5.68 16.97
C GLU A 77 18.57 -5.38 15.50
N TRP A 78 17.78 -4.47 14.94
CA TRP A 78 18.01 -3.90 13.61
C TRP A 78 18.99 -2.73 13.71
N VAL A 79 20.14 -2.84 13.06
CA VAL A 79 21.16 -1.77 13.05
C VAL A 79 21.48 -1.31 11.63
N ALA A 80 21.82 -0.03 11.47
CA ALA A 80 22.27 0.50 10.18
C ALA A 80 23.58 -0.17 9.75
N ALA A 81 23.65 -0.57 8.48
CA ALA A 81 24.75 -1.32 7.88
C ALA A 81 25.26 -0.71 6.56
N GLY A 82 24.92 0.57 6.32
CA GLY A 82 25.34 1.35 5.17
C GLY A 82 24.17 1.94 4.37
N ARG A 83 24.47 2.31 3.13
CA ARG A 83 23.50 2.85 2.18
C ARG A 83 22.70 1.72 1.54
N ALA A 84 21.39 1.92 1.39
CA ALA A 84 20.51 1.08 0.59
C ALA A 84 20.93 1.07 -0.89
N ASP A 85 20.55 0.02 -1.63
CA ASP A 85 20.67 0.01 -3.09
C ASP A 85 19.84 1.14 -3.72
N PRO A 86 20.04 1.51 -5.00
CA PRO A 86 19.27 2.57 -5.65
C PRO A 86 17.75 2.38 -5.55
N ARG A 87 16.97 3.48 -5.47
CA ARG A 87 15.50 3.39 -5.49
C ARG A 87 15.06 2.76 -6.81
N THR A 88 14.35 1.65 -6.74
CA THR A 88 13.52 1.20 -7.85
C THR A 88 12.23 2.02 -7.83
N PRO A 89 11.75 2.57 -8.97
CA PRO A 89 10.47 3.25 -9.03
C PRO A 89 9.34 2.35 -8.52
N SER A 90 8.51 2.86 -7.62
CA SER A 90 7.32 2.14 -7.14
C SER A 90 6.34 1.96 -8.29
N ARG A 91 5.83 0.74 -8.47
CA ARG A 91 4.82 0.45 -9.49
C ARG A 91 3.43 0.61 -8.86
N PRO A 92 2.50 1.31 -9.52
CA PRO A 92 1.13 1.39 -9.03
C PRO A 92 0.48 0.00 -9.06
N ILE A 93 -0.11 -0.41 -7.95
CA ILE A 93 -0.83 -1.68 -7.86
C ILE A 93 -2.32 -1.38 -7.77
N HIS A 94 -3.05 -1.71 -8.82
CA HIS A 94 -4.50 -1.51 -8.89
C HIS A 94 -5.23 -2.57 -8.06
N HIS A 95 -6.30 -2.16 -7.38
CA HIS A 95 -7.16 -3.10 -6.65
C HIS A 95 -7.84 -4.11 -7.60
N GLN A 96 -8.01 -5.35 -7.15
CA GLN A 96 -8.56 -6.44 -8.00
C GLN A 96 -10.01 -6.24 -8.46
N ASP A 97 -10.78 -5.42 -7.74
CA ASP A 97 -12.18 -5.12 -8.06
C ASP A 97 -12.33 -4.13 -9.23
N GLY A 98 -11.22 -3.63 -9.77
CA GLY A 98 -11.16 -2.86 -11.01
C GLY A 98 -10.76 -1.40 -10.83
N ILE A 99 -10.55 -0.74 -11.97
CA ILE A 99 -10.01 0.63 -12.08
C ILE A 99 -11.09 1.73 -12.19
N SER A 100 -12.37 1.36 -12.07
CA SER A 100 -13.50 2.27 -12.19
C SER A 100 -14.72 1.67 -11.47
N GLN A 101 -14.77 1.82 -10.15
CA GLN A 101 -15.91 1.45 -9.32
C GLN A 101 -16.53 2.71 -8.73
N SER A 102 -17.84 2.68 -8.50
CA SER A 102 -18.54 3.82 -7.91
C SER A 102 -18.11 4.04 -6.45
N GLY A 103 -18.20 5.27 -5.96
CA GLY A 103 -17.91 5.57 -4.55
C GLY A 103 -18.77 4.72 -3.61
N LYS A 104 -20.04 4.48 -3.97
CA LYS A 104 -20.93 3.58 -3.22
C LYS A 104 -20.42 2.13 -3.18
N ALA A 105 -19.87 1.63 -4.29
CA ALA A 105 -19.32 0.28 -4.35
C ALA A 105 -18.08 0.14 -3.45
N TRP A 106 -17.18 1.13 -3.49
CA TRP A 106 -15.98 1.15 -2.64
C TRP A 106 -16.28 1.28 -1.15
N MET A 107 -17.28 2.07 -0.77
CA MET A 107 -17.67 2.25 0.63
C MET A 107 -18.59 1.14 1.18
N ARG A 108 -18.94 0.13 0.37
CA ARG A 108 -19.87 -0.95 0.80
C ARG A 108 -19.30 -1.82 1.91
N GLY A 109 -17.98 -1.88 2.07
CA GLY A 109 -17.34 -2.69 3.08
C GLY A 109 -15.83 -2.45 3.13
N VAL A 110 -15.11 -3.38 3.75
CA VAL A 110 -13.64 -3.37 3.80
C VAL A 110 -13.09 -3.75 2.43
N VAL A 111 -12.18 -2.91 1.93
CA VAL A 111 -11.41 -3.14 0.71
C VAL A 111 -10.09 -3.80 1.09
N CYS A 112 -9.71 -4.89 0.42
CA CYS A 112 -8.50 -5.65 0.74
C CYS A 112 -7.61 -5.85 -0.48
N PHE A 113 -6.35 -5.46 -0.40
CA PHE A 113 -5.35 -5.69 -1.45
C PHE A 113 -4.79 -7.13 -1.44
N ASP A 114 -5.68 -8.12 -1.56
CA ASP A 114 -5.42 -9.55 -1.36
C ASP A 114 -4.46 -10.20 -2.38
N ARG A 115 -4.29 -9.56 -3.54
CA ARG A 115 -3.47 -10.06 -4.64
C ARG A 115 -2.05 -9.50 -4.64
N VAL A 116 -1.75 -8.54 -3.76
CA VAL A 116 -0.42 -7.95 -3.68
C VAL A 116 0.59 -8.98 -3.20
N LYS A 117 1.73 -9.03 -3.89
CA LYS A 117 2.88 -9.84 -3.52
C LYS A 117 4.14 -9.00 -3.48
N LEU A 118 5.05 -9.36 -2.60
CA LEU A 118 6.40 -8.78 -2.52
C LEU A 118 7.41 -9.76 -3.10
N THR A 119 8.26 -9.27 -4.00
CA THR A 119 9.34 -10.05 -4.63
C THR A 119 10.68 -9.34 -4.50
N ASN A 120 11.75 -10.13 -4.55
CA ASN A 120 13.12 -9.64 -4.77
C ASN A 120 13.62 -9.95 -6.19
N SER A 121 12.80 -10.56 -7.04
CA SER A 121 13.16 -10.84 -8.44
C SER A 121 12.90 -9.62 -9.31
N THR A 122 13.95 -9.02 -9.87
CA THR A 122 13.85 -7.91 -10.85
C THR A 122 13.24 -8.32 -12.20
N GLN A 123 13.05 -9.63 -12.42
CA GLN A 123 12.47 -10.19 -13.63
C GLN A 123 10.95 -10.37 -13.53
N ASP A 124 10.37 -10.31 -12.33
CA ASP A 124 8.92 -10.49 -12.15
C ASP A 124 8.18 -9.18 -12.43
N ILE A 125 7.64 -9.07 -13.64
CA ILE A 125 6.88 -7.90 -14.10
C ILE A 125 5.37 -8.03 -13.86
N GLY A 126 4.92 -8.93 -12.99
CA GLY A 126 3.51 -9.13 -12.69
C GLY A 126 2.80 -7.87 -12.17
N PRO A 127 1.49 -7.69 -12.47
CA PRO A 127 0.77 -6.44 -12.19
C PRO A 127 0.50 -6.16 -10.70
N ASN A 128 0.67 -7.16 -9.82
CA ASN A 128 0.42 -7.04 -8.38
C ASN A 128 1.70 -7.23 -7.55
N VAL A 129 2.85 -7.01 -8.17
CA VAL A 129 4.15 -7.33 -7.59
C VAL A 129 4.88 -6.03 -7.25
N SER A 130 5.19 -5.86 -5.96
CA SER A 130 6.12 -4.82 -5.52
C SER A 130 7.51 -5.43 -5.39
N HIS A 131 8.49 -4.74 -5.98
CA HIS A 131 9.90 -5.10 -5.83
C HIS A 131 10.42 -4.40 -4.58
N THR A 132 10.78 -5.17 -3.57
CA THR A 132 11.18 -4.60 -2.27
C THR A 132 12.37 -5.37 -1.70
N ASP A 133 13.37 -4.64 -1.21
CA ASP A 133 14.50 -5.16 -0.43
C ASP A 133 14.70 -4.35 0.87
N PHE A 134 13.65 -3.67 1.35
CA PHE A 134 13.73 -2.63 2.38
C PHE A 134 12.55 -2.65 3.36
N ARG A 135 12.73 -1.98 4.49
CA ARG A 135 11.63 -1.58 5.38
C ARG A 135 10.69 -0.63 4.62
N CYS A 136 9.41 -0.98 4.58
CA CYS A 136 8.36 -0.19 3.94
C CYS A 136 7.47 0.45 5.02
N ALA A 137 7.03 1.68 4.81
CA ALA A 137 5.92 2.26 5.56
C ALA A 137 4.67 2.07 4.70
N PHE A 138 3.61 1.54 5.30
CA PHE A 138 2.30 1.52 4.69
C PHE A 138 1.62 2.84 5.05
N GLY A 139 1.67 3.80 4.12
CA GLY A 139 1.09 5.13 4.28
C GLY A 139 0.51 5.59 2.96
N ASP A 140 -0.77 5.92 3.00
CA ASP A 140 -1.57 6.63 2.00
C ASP A 140 -1.81 5.92 0.66
N THR A 141 -2.94 5.19 0.60
CA THR A 141 -3.59 4.83 -0.66
C THR A 141 -4.06 6.10 -1.36
N ASN A 142 -3.42 6.44 -2.48
CA ASN A 142 -3.85 7.56 -3.30
C ASN A 142 -5.16 7.20 -4.03
N LEU A 143 -6.25 7.86 -3.63
CA LEU A 143 -7.54 7.81 -4.30
C LEU A 143 -7.53 8.79 -5.48
N THR A 144 -7.65 8.26 -6.69
CA THR A 144 -7.79 9.09 -7.91
C THR A 144 -9.23 9.06 -8.41
N ARG A 145 -9.84 10.25 -8.52
CA ARG A 145 -11.12 10.44 -9.22
C ARG A 145 -10.84 10.39 -10.72
N LYS A 146 -11.46 9.45 -11.44
CA LYS A 146 -11.45 9.49 -12.90
C LYS A 146 -12.56 10.45 -13.36
N GLY A 147 -12.16 11.42 -14.19
CA GLY A 147 -13.07 12.37 -14.83
C GLY A 147 -14.00 11.70 -15.83
#